data_AF-A0A1V3TYU4-F1
#
_entry.id   AF-A0A1V3TYU4-F1
#
_cell.length_a   1.000
_cell.length_b   1.000
_cell.length_c   1.000
_cell.angle_alpha   90.00
_cell.angle_beta   90.00
_cell.angle_gamma   90.00
#
_symmetry.space_group_name_H-M   'P 1'
#
loop_
_entity.id
_entity.type
_entity.pdbx_description
1 polymer ?
#
loop_
_entity_poly.entity_id
_entity_poly.type
_entity_poly.pdbx_seq_one_letter_code
_entity_poly.pdbx_strand_id
1 'polypeptide(L)'
;MMNENRYCVIMAGGVGSRFWPISTSKFPKQFQDILGVGRTMIQQTYDRIKKIVPVENIYVITSTEHVSVAQTQLPELNPENIVGEPVMKNTAACNIFMAMKIAESNPDAVITVLPSDHLILKEEVFLNTVELAFEEANINHTLVTIGIQPTRPETGYGYIQFLEKKGKHVFKVKTFTEKPTFEVAKTLIESGDFLWNAGIFVWNVQDILKAFQEHLPEMYQQFTECEYNQESEKTCIETIYPKVQKISIDNGILEKTKNVAVIPADLGWSDLGTWTSVFENAEKNEHNNAENSKYILSYSSSGNIIHIKNKNKAVIIDSLHDYIVVDTDKALLICPRSHDQEIKDYVIDLKTTKKGDKFI
;
A
#
# COMPACT_ATOMS: atom_id res chain seq x y z
N MET A 1 16.93 8.04 -22.45
CA MET A 1 15.93 9.00 -21.95
C MET A 1 14.79 8.18 -21.37
N MET A 2 14.29 8.54 -20.18
CA MET A 2 13.11 7.88 -19.61
C MET A 2 11.91 8.08 -20.54
N ASN A 3 11.05 7.08 -20.65
CA ASN A 3 9.85 7.16 -21.50
C ASN A 3 8.86 8.16 -20.88
N GLU A 4 8.55 9.24 -21.60
CA GLU A 4 7.67 10.34 -21.17
C GLU A 4 6.22 9.89 -20.96
N ASN A 5 5.82 8.73 -21.50
CA ASN A 5 4.48 8.18 -21.32
C ASN A 5 4.35 7.31 -20.05
N ARG A 6 5.42 7.10 -19.29
CA ARG A 6 5.35 6.39 -18.00
C ARG A 6 4.90 7.34 -16.90
N TYR A 7 3.87 6.94 -16.17
CA TYR A 7 3.34 7.64 -15.01
C TYR A 7 3.29 6.72 -13.79
N CYS A 8 3.34 7.31 -12.60
CA CYS A 8 3.15 6.59 -11.36
C CYS A 8 2.11 7.29 -10.49
N VAL A 9 1.21 6.51 -9.89
CA VAL A 9 0.30 6.95 -8.84
C VAL A 9 0.62 6.19 -7.56
N ILE A 10 1.12 6.90 -6.55
CA ILE A 10 1.38 6.36 -5.22
C ILE A 10 0.12 6.59 -4.35
N MET A 11 -0.52 5.50 -3.93
CA MET A 11 -1.71 5.54 -3.07
C MET A 11 -1.33 5.61 -1.59
N ALA A 12 -1.74 6.68 -0.93
CA ALA A 12 -1.40 6.98 0.47
C ALA A 12 -2.63 7.23 1.36
N GLY A 13 -3.71 6.45 1.15
CA GLY A 13 -4.97 6.59 1.90
C GLY A 13 -5.09 5.76 3.19
N GLY A 14 -4.16 4.84 3.46
CA GLY A 14 -4.21 3.98 4.65
C GLY A 14 -3.91 4.76 5.93
N VAL A 15 -4.58 4.44 7.05
CA VAL A 15 -4.22 4.96 8.38
C VAL A 15 -3.19 4.04 9.06
N GLY A 16 -3.36 2.72 8.98
CA GLY A 16 -2.49 1.75 9.66
C GLY A 16 -2.70 1.69 11.17
N SER A 17 -3.96 1.59 11.62
CA SER A 17 -4.34 1.61 13.04
C SER A 17 -3.70 0.53 13.91
N ARG A 18 -3.28 -0.60 13.32
CA ARG A 18 -2.56 -1.69 14.02
C ARG A 18 -1.16 -1.30 14.49
N PHE A 19 -0.61 -0.20 13.97
CA PHE A 19 0.67 0.36 14.40
C PHE A 19 0.55 1.42 15.48
N TRP A 20 -0.63 1.61 16.07
CA TRP A 20 -0.74 2.43 17.27
C TRP A 20 0.24 1.90 18.34
N PRO A 21 0.95 2.76 19.09
CA PRO A 21 0.84 4.24 19.15
C PRO A 21 1.72 5.00 18.15
N ILE A 22 2.45 4.33 17.26
CA ILE A 22 3.26 4.99 16.23
C ILE A 22 2.38 5.64 15.17
N SER A 23 1.45 4.87 14.60
CA SER A 23 0.48 5.41 13.65
C SER A 23 -0.71 6.04 14.37
N THR A 24 -1.15 7.19 13.87
CA THR A 24 -2.35 7.91 14.35
C THR A 24 -3.17 8.40 13.16
N SER A 25 -4.42 8.77 13.41
CA SER A 25 -5.29 9.42 12.43
C SER A 25 -4.63 10.62 11.75
N LYS A 26 -3.87 11.43 12.50
CA LYS A 26 -3.17 12.61 11.98
C LYS A 26 -1.85 12.30 11.28
N PHE A 27 -1.22 11.19 11.65
CA PHE A 27 0.06 10.79 11.08
C PHE A 27 0.08 9.27 10.83
N PRO A 28 -0.50 8.87 9.68
CA PRO A 28 -0.57 7.48 9.26
C PRO A 28 0.75 6.74 9.06
N LYS A 29 0.66 5.41 8.90
CA LYS A 29 1.82 4.50 8.81
C LYS A 29 2.79 4.83 7.68
N GLN A 30 2.29 5.25 6.51
CA GLN A 30 3.11 5.54 5.33
C GLN A 30 4.08 6.71 5.56
N PHE A 31 3.77 7.59 6.51
CA PHE A 31 4.62 8.72 6.90
C PHE A 31 5.57 8.38 8.05
N GLN A 32 5.57 7.14 8.54
CA GLN A 32 6.40 6.70 9.65
C GLN A 32 7.59 5.87 9.17
N ASP A 33 8.72 6.00 9.86
CA ASP A 33 9.87 5.10 9.74
C ASP A 33 9.70 3.93 10.72
N ILE A 34 8.81 3.00 10.36
CA ILE A 34 8.46 1.85 11.20
C ILE A 34 9.65 0.90 11.36
N LEU A 35 10.46 0.76 10.31
CA LEU A 35 11.64 -0.11 10.28
C LEU A 35 12.86 0.51 10.95
N GLY A 36 12.87 1.83 11.20
CA GLY A 36 13.98 2.53 11.84
C GLY A 36 15.19 2.70 10.92
N VAL A 37 14.97 2.73 9.60
CA VAL A 37 16.03 2.80 8.57
C VAL A 37 16.31 4.24 8.09
N GLY A 38 15.68 5.24 8.72
CA GLY A 38 15.87 6.66 8.42
C GLY A 38 15.03 7.18 7.26
N ARG A 39 14.13 6.36 6.69
CA ARG A 39 13.25 6.71 5.58
C ARG A 39 11.85 6.17 5.80
N THR A 40 10.84 7.00 5.58
CA THR A 40 9.42 6.60 5.70
C THR A 40 9.00 5.72 4.52
N MET A 41 7.91 4.96 4.67
CA MET A 41 7.49 4.02 3.62
C MET A 41 7.15 4.73 2.29
N ILE A 42 6.50 5.89 2.37
CA ILE A 42 6.18 6.70 1.19
C ILE A 42 7.46 7.21 0.50
N GLN A 43 8.47 7.61 1.28
CA GLN A 43 9.77 8.03 0.75
C GLN A 43 10.49 6.87 0.07
N GLN A 44 10.49 5.67 0.68
CA GLN A 44 11.08 4.49 0.07
C GLN A 44 10.38 4.11 -1.25
N THR A 45 9.05 4.22 -1.30
CA THR A 45 8.29 3.95 -2.53
C THR A 45 8.63 4.97 -3.62
N TYR A 46 8.68 6.26 -3.27
CA TYR A 46 9.08 7.34 -4.18
C TYR A 46 10.52 7.18 -4.69
N ASP A 47 11.49 6.97 -3.79
CA ASP A 47 12.90 6.80 -4.12
C ASP A 47 13.15 5.60 -5.03
N ARG A 48 12.33 4.56 -4.90
CA ARG A 48 12.36 3.40 -5.80
C ARG A 48 11.83 3.76 -7.18
N ILE A 49 10.61 4.28 -7.29
CA ILE A 49 9.94 4.44 -8.59
C ILE A 49 10.53 5.57 -9.45
N LYS A 50 11.10 6.61 -8.81
CA LYS A 50 11.77 7.71 -9.54
C LYS A 50 13.00 7.29 -10.35
N LYS A 51 13.48 6.06 -10.16
CA LYS A 51 14.55 5.45 -10.97
C LYS A 51 14.09 5.06 -12.38
N ILE A 52 12.77 4.89 -12.62
CA ILE A 52 12.23 4.45 -13.92
C ILE A 52 11.04 5.29 -14.44
N VAL A 53 10.52 6.23 -13.64
CA VAL A 53 9.45 7.18 -14.00
C VAL A 53 9.97 8.62 -13.80
N PRO A 54 9.77 9.54 -14.77
CA PRO A 54 10.11 10.95 -14.61
C PRO A 54 9.41 11.57 -13.39
N VAL A 55 10.10 12.44 -12.65
CA VAL A 55 9.57 13.00 -11.38
C VAL A 55 8.28 13.79 -11.59
N GLU A 56 8.19 14.51 -12.69
CA GLU A 56 7.02 15.27 -13.15
C GLU A 56 5.79 14.38 -13.42
N ASN A 57 5.99 13.08 -13.67
CA ASN A 57 4.94 12.10 -13.94
C ASN A 57 4.61 11.21 -12.72
N ILE A 58 5.18 11.51 -11.56
CA ILE A 58 4.87 10.83 -10.30
C ILE A 58 3.83 11.66 -9.55
N TYR A 59 2.72 11.00 -9.22
CA TYR A 59 1.62 11.54 -8.44
C TYR A 59 1.49 10.79 -7.12
N VAL A 60 1.01 11.50 -6.09
CA VAL A 60 0.60 10.92 -4.81
C VAL A 60 -0.86 11.26 -4.61
N ILE A 61 -1.70 10.25 -4.38
CA ILE A 61 -3.10 10.46 -3.99
C ILE A 61 -3.29 10.04 -2.53
N THR A 62 -3.80 10.96 -1.72
CA THR A 62 -3.93 10.81 -0.25
C THR A 62 -5.16 11.56 0.24
N SER A 63 -5.56 11.41 1.51
CA SER A 63 -6.59 12.28 2.09
C SER A 63 -6.17 13.75 2.04
N THR A 64 -7.12 14.66 1.80
CA THR A 64 -6.91 16.12 1.86
C THR A 64 -6.20 16.57 3.15
N GLU A 65 -6.47 15.91 4.28
CA GLU A 65 -5.84 16.21 5.56
C GLU A 65 -4.33 15.90 5.62
N HIS A 66 -3.83 15.08 4.69
CA HIS A 66 -2.46 14.58 4.67
C HIS A 66 -1.62 15.17 3.53
N VAL A 67 -2.20 16.02 2.67
CA VAL A 67 -1.50 16.65 1.53
C VAL A 67 -0.25 17.41 2.00
N SER A 68 -0.37 18.22 3.06
CA SER A 68 0.77 18.99 3.60
C SER A 68 1.87 18.11 4.18
N VAL A 69 1.50 16.98 4.80
CA VAL A 69 2.45 15.99 5.32
C VAL A 69 3.19 15.31 4.16
N ALA A 70 2.45 14.88 3.13
CA ALA A 70 3.04 14.28 1.93
C ALA A 70 4.00 15.25 1.22
N GLN A 71 3.63 16.52 1.08
CA GLN A 71 4.48 17.56 0.49
C GLN A 71 5.78 17.77 1.28
N THR A 72 5.70 17.75 2.62
CA THR A 72 6.89 17.85 3.47
C THR A 72 7.79 16.61 3.33
N GLN A 73 7.18 15.44 3.17
CA GLN A 73 7.90 14.17 3.04
C GLN A 73 8.57 13.98 1.67
N LEU A 74 8.00 14.59 0.62
CA LEU A 74 8.42 14.46 -0.78
C LEU A 74 8.62 15.84 -1.43
N PRO A 75 9.64 16.61 -1.01
CA PRO A 75 9.84 17.99 -1.46
C PRO A 75 10.25 18.12 -2.94
N GLU A 76 10.65 17.03 -3.59
CA GLU A 76 10.99 16.96 -5.01
C GLU A 76 9.74 16.94 -5.92
N LEU A 77 8.56 16.58 -5.38
CA LEU A 77 7.32 16.54 -6.15
C LEU A 77 6.72 17.93 -6.32
N ASN A 78 6.18 18.19 -7.51
CA ASN A 78 5.34 19.35 -7.74
C ASN A 78 4.11 19.27 -6.80
N PRO A 79 3.74 20.36 -6.10
CA PRO A 79 2.59 20.35 -5.20
C PRO A 79 1.27 19.93 -5.88
N GLU A 80 1.11 20.25 -7.17
CA GLU A 80 -0.05 19.87 -7.99
C GLU A 80 -0.15 18.36 -8.23
N ASN A 81 0.96 17.61 -8.08
CA ASN A 81 0.99 16.16 -8.20
C ASN A 81 0.62 15.45 -6.88
N ILE A 82 0.39 16.20 -5.80
CA ILE A 82 -0.07 15.66 -4.51
C ILE A 82 -1.58 15.94 -4.39
N VAL A 83 -2.36 14.94 -4.76
CA VAL A 83 -3.82 15.03 -4.92
C VAL A 83 -4.53 14.60 -3.63
N GLY A 84 -5.46 15.46 -3.19
CA GLY A 84 -6.26 15.25 -1.97
C GLY A 84 -7.63 14.65 -2.24
N GLU A 85 -7.90 13.50 -1.64
CA GLU A 85 -9.23 12.87 -1.59
C GLU A 85 -10.03 13.45 -0.42
N PRO A 86 -11.25 13.98 -0.68
CA PRO A 86 -12.08 14.57 0.37
C PRO A 86 -12.66 13.50 1.31
N VAL A 87 -12.88 12.28 0.81
CA VAL A 87 -13.46 11.16 1.57
C VAL A 87 -12.82 9.85 1.12
N MET A 88 -12.50 8.97 2.08
CA MET A 88 -11.96 7.65 1.78
C MET A 88 -13.01 6.73 1.12
N LYS A 89 -12.85 6.46 -0.19
CA LYS A 89 -13.75 5.64 -1.01
C LYS A 89 -13.14 4.34 -1.53
N ASN A 90 -12.06 3.87 -0.91
CA ASN A 90 -11.30 2.68 -1.31
C ASN A 90 -10.62 2.87 -2.68
N THR A 91 -9.99 1.85 -3.25
CA THR A 91 -9.03 2.05 -4.36
C THR A 91 -9.67 2.34 -5.72
N ALA A 92 -10.93 1.99 -6.01
CA ALA A 92 -11.50 2.27 -7.33
C ALA A 92 -11.64 3.79 -7.61
N ALA A 93 -12.10 4.55 -6.62
CA ALA A 93 -12.31 6.00 -6.75
C ALA A 93 -10.99 6.77 -6.97
N CYS A 94 -9.93 6.43 -6.23
CA CYS A 94 -8.63 7.07 -6.41
C CYS A 94 -8.04 6.73 -7.79
N ASN A 95 -8.23 5.49 -8.27
CA ASN A 95 -7.71 5.06 -9.56
C ASN A 95 -8.41 5.75 -10.73
N ILE A 96 -9.74 5.88 -10.72
CA ILE A 96 -10.44 6.59 -11.79
C ILE A 96 -10.15 8.09 -11.77
N PHE A 97 -10.07 8.71 -10.59
CA PHE A 97 -9.69 10.12 -10.47
C PHE A 97 -8.34 10.35 -11.13
N MET A 98 -7.32 9.58 -10.73
CA MET A 98 -5.98 9.75 -11.28
C MET A 98 -5.90 9.38 -12.76
N ALA A 99 -6.62 8.35 -13.21
CA ALA A 99 -6.67 7.99 -14.62
C ALA A 99 -7.27 9.12 -15.48
N MET A 100 -8.37 9.75 -15.06
CA MET A 100 -8.96 10.88 -15.79
C MET A 100 -8.03 12.10 -15.82
N LYS A 101 -7.47 12.45 -14.65
CA LYS A 101 -6.53 13.58 -14.53
C LYS A 101 -5.30 13.43 -15.42
N ILE A 102 -4.72 12.22 -15.44
CA ILE A 102 -3.55 11.90 -16.27
C ILE A 102 -3.94 11.83 -17.74
N ALA A 103 -5.09 11.23 -18.09
CA ALA A 103 -5.55 11.11 -19.48
C ALA A 103 -5.74 12.48 -20.16
N GLU A 104 -6.22 13.49 -19.40
CA GLU A 104 -6.39 14.85 -19.93
C GLU A 104 -5.05 15.51 -20.28
N SER A 105 -3.97 15.15 -19.58
CA SER A 105 -2.61 15.64 -19.89
C SER A 105 -1.90 14.78 -20.93
N ASN A 106 -2.05 13.46 -20.85
CA ASN A 106 -1.41 12.49 -21.73
C ASN A 106 -2.34 11.28 -21.99
N PRO A 107 -3.01 11.22 -23.16
CA PRO A 107 -3.92 10.12 -23.49
C PRO A 107 -3.20 8.79 -23.77
N ASP A 108 -1.88 8.81 -23.99
CA ASP A 108 -1.05 7.63 -24.26
C ASP A 108 -0.33 7.12 -22.99
N ALA A 109 -0.67 7.67 -21.83
CA ALA A 109 -0.04 7.33 -20.56
C ALA A 109 -0.18 5.84 -20.22
N VAL A 110 0.91 5.24 -19.73
CA VAL A 110 0.93 3.95 -19.06
C VAL A 110 1.24 4.21 -17.60
N ILE A 111 0.30 3.83 -16.73
CA ILE A 111 0.29 4.20 -15.32
C ILE A 111 0.63 2.97 -14.50
N THR A 112 1.64 3.07 -13.64
CA THR A 112 1.80 2.15 -12.51
C THR A 112 1.15 2.71 -11.27
N VAL A 113 0.42 1.88 -10.54
CA VAL A 113 -0.24 2.23 -9.28
C VAL A 113 0.38 1.44 -8.15
N LEU A 114 0.89 2.15 -7.15
CA LEU A 114 1.70 1.60 -6.06
C LEU A 114 1.10 1.96 -4.70
N PRO A 115 0.91 0.99 -3.79
CA PRO A 115 0.67 1.30 -2.39
C PRO A 115 1.92 1.95 -1.77
N SER A 116 1.72 3.02 -1.00
CA SER A 116 2.81 3.79 -0.36
C SER A 116 3.45 3.09 0.83
N ASP A 117 2.88 1.98 1.28
CA ASP A 117 3.06 1.39 2.60
C ASP A 117 3.52 -0.07 2.56
N HIS A 118 4.06 -0.51 1.42
CA HIS A 118 4.64 -1.84 1.22
C HIS A 118 6.16 -1.84 1.40
N LEU A 119 6.68 -2.89 2.03
CA LEU A 119 8.10 -3.21 2.06
C LEU A 119 8.49 -4.01 0.82
N ILE A 120 9.58 -3.62 0.18
CA ILE A 120 10.19 -4.32 -0.95
C ILE A 120 11.70 -4.34 -0.71
N LEU A 121 12.24 -5.52 -0.42
CA LEU A 121 13.66 -5.70 -0.10
C LEU A 121 14.54 -5.86 -1.35
N LYS A 122 13.98 -6.37 -2.45
CA LYS A 122 14.70 -6.63 -3.71
C LYS A 122 14.36 -5.56 -4.75
N GLU A 123 14.87 -4.35 -4.56
CA GLU A 123 14.52 -3.19 -5.41
C GLU A 123 14.78 -3.41 -6.90
N GLU A 124 15.94 -3.96 -7.28
CA GLU A 124 16.27 -4.21 -8.69
C GLU A 124 15.29 -5.20 -9.35
N VAL A 125 14.84 -6.23 -8.60
CA VAL A 125 13.83 -7.17 -9.10
C VAL A 125 12.49 -6.45 -9.29
N PHE A 126 12.11 -5.58 -8.35
CA PHE A 126 10.91 -4.76 -8.49
C PHE A 126 10.96 -3.87 -9.73
N LEU A 127 12.06 -3.13 -9.94
CA LEU A 127 12.18 -2.23 -11.08
C LEU A 127 12.06 -2.98 -12.40
N ASN A 128 12.79 -4.09 -12.56
CA ASN A 128 12.70 -4.94 -13.75
C ASN A 128 11.28 -5.51 -13.96
N THR A 129 10.59 -5.88 -12.88
CA THR A 129 9.20 -6.37 -12.93
C THR A 129 8.24 -5.27 -13.40
N VAL A 130 8.39 -4.05 -12.88
CA VAL A 130 7.56 -2.89 -13.28
C VAL A 130 7.87 -2.46 -14.70
N GLU A 131 9.13 -2.51 -15.15
CA GLU A 131 9.49 -2.25 -16.55
C GLU A 131 8.82 -3.25 -17.50
N LEU A 132 8.88 -4.55 -17.18
CA LEU A 132 8.18 -5.58 -17.96
C LEU A 132 6.66 -5.34 -17.96
N ALA A 133 6.09 -4.92 -16.84
CA ALA A 133 4.67 -4.61 -16.74
C ALA A 133 4.28 -3.39 -17.61
N PHE A 134 5.13 -2.36 -17.68
CA PHE A 134 4.94 -1.22 -18.59
C PHE A 134 4.94 -1.67 -20.05
N GLU A 135 5.89 -2.53 -20.44
CA GLU A 135 5.96 -3.06 -21.81
C GLU A 135 4.72 -3.89 -22.17
N GLU A 136 4.32 -4.80 -21.28
CA GLU A 136 3.14 -5.66 -21.46
C GLU A 136 1.85 -4.83 -21.59
N ALA A 137 1.64 -3.87 -20.68
CA ALA A 137 0.47 -3.01 -20.70
C ALA A 137 0.40 -2.18 -21.99
N ASN A 138 1.54 -1.67 -22.45
CA ASN A 138 1.61 -0.83 -23.64
C ASN A 138 1.42 -1.59 -24.96
N ILE A 139 2.00 -2.79 -25.09
CA ILE A 139 1.97 -3.56 -26.34
C ILE A 139 0.69 -4.39 -26.44
N ASN A 140 0.26 -5.00 -25.34
CA ASN A 140 -0.81 -5.99 -25.32
C ASN A 140 -2.12 -5.44 -24.73
N HIS A 141 -2.19 -4.15 -24.39
CA HIS A 141 -3.40 -3.48 -23.88
C HIS A 141 -4.04 -4.22 -22.69
N THR A 142 -3.18 -4.71 -21.79
CA THR A 142 -3.56 -5.60 -20.68
C THR A 142 -3.46 -4.87 -19.35
N LEU A 143 -4.40 -5.13 -18.44
CA LEU A 143 -4.28 -4.69 -17.05
C LEU A 143 -3.35 -5.66 -16.33
N VAL A 144 -2.17 -5.20 -15.93
CA VAL A 144 -1.14 -6.04 -15.33
C VAL A 144 -1.15 -5.87 -13.82
N THR A 145 -1.02 -6.96 -13.08
CA THR A 145 -0.77 -6.98 -11.63
C THR A 145 0.51 -7.75 -11.31
N ILE A 146 1.12 -7.46 -10.16
CA ILE A 146 2.28 -8.21 -9.65
C ILE A 146 1.82 -9.25 -8.63
N GLY A 147 2.21 -10.50 -8.84
CA GLY A 147 1.87 -11.62 -7.98
C GLY A 147 3.06 -12.07 -7.12
N ILE A 148 2.84 -12.30 -5.83
CA ILE A 148 3.87 -12.79 -4.90
C ILE A 148 3.61 -14.25 -4.56
N GLN A 149 4.66 -15.07 -4.50
CA GLN A 149 4.51 -16.46 -4.10
C GLN A 149 4.01 -16.55 -2.64
N PRO A 150 2.86 -17.20 -2.38
CA PRO A 150 2.36 -17.37 -1.02
C PRO A 150 3.27 -18.27 -0.20
N THR A 151 3.51 -17.88 1.05
CA THR A 151 4.31 -18.67 2.01
C THR A 151 3.50 -19.14 3.22
N ARG A 152 2.28 -18.61 3.39
CA ARG A 152 1.34 -18.95 4.48
C ARG A 152 -0.11 -18.70 4.04
N PRO A 153 -1.11 -19.35 4.64
CA PRO A 153 -2.54 -19.10 4.35
C PRO A 153 -3.01 -17.75 4.92
N GLU A 154 -2.60 -16.65 4.28
CA GLU A 154 -2.98 -15.30 4.65
C GLU A 154 -4.44 -15.02 4.22
N THR A 155 -5.25 -14.46 5.12
CA THR A 155 -6.66 -14.13 4.86
C THR A 155 -6.86 -12.65 4.57
N GLY A 156 -5.86 -11.82 4.86
CA GLY A 156 -5.87 -10.39 4.58
C GLY A 156 -5.57 -10.01 3.12
N TYR A 157 -5.08 -10.94 2.31
CA TYR A 157 -4.63 -10.70 0.93
C TYR A 157 -5.62 -11.23 -0.11
N GLY A 158 -5.58 -10.64 -1.31
CA GLY A 158 -6.18 -11.23 -2.50
C GLY A 158 -5.30 -12.33 -3.08
N TYR A 159 -5.92 -13.32 -3.71
CA TYR A 159 -5.26 -14.42 -4.40
C TYR A 159 -5.57 -14.36 -5.90
N ILE A 160 -4.57 -14.68 -6.72
CA ILE A 160 -4.62 -14.61 -8.18
C ILE A 160 -4.33 -16.01 -8.72
N GLN A 161 -5.32 -16.66 -9.32
CA GLN A 161 -5.07 -17.87 -10.09
C GLN A 161 -4.54 -17.49 -11.46
N PHE A 162 -3.48 -18.15 -11.92
CA PHE A 162 -2.88 -17.85 -13.22
C PHE A 162 -2.71 -19.09 -14.08
N LEU A 163 -2.62 -18.88 -15.40
CA LEU A 163 -2.40 -19.96 -16.36
C LEU A 163 -0.93 -20.00 -16.75
N GLU A 164 -0.15 -20.85 -16.06
CA GLU A 164 1.27 -21.00 -16.33
C GLU A 164 1.51 -21.54 -17.75
N LYS A 165 2.53 -20.97 -18.41
CA LYS A 165 3.06 -21.42 -19.71
C LYS A 165 4.58 -21.36 -19.66
N LYS A 166 5.23 -22.50 -19.89
CA LYS A 166 6.71 -22.61 -19.85
C LYS A 166 7.38 -21.54 -20.72
N GLY A 167 8.42 -20.91 -20.18
CA GLY A 167 9.24 -19.92 -20.89
C GLY A 167 8.62 -18.52 -21.03
N LYS A 168 7.57 -18.22 -20.28
CA LYS A 168 6.98 -16.87 -20.19
C LYS A 168 7.18 -16.27 -18.80
N HIS A 169 7.16 -14.95 -18.73
CA HIS A 169 7.22 -14.18 -17.49
C HIS A 169 5.91 -13.46 -17.15
N VAL A 170 5.01 -13.35 -18.13
CA VAL A 170 3.67 -12.76 -17.99
C VAL A 170 2.63 -13.85 -18.24
N PHE A 171 1.67 -13.99 -17.33
CA PHE A 171 0.63 -15.01 -17.39
C PHE A 171 -0.76 -14.40 -17.37
N LYS A 172 -1.70 -15.02 -18.08
CA LYS A 172 -3.11 -14.62 -18.03
C LYS A 172 -3.70 -14.98 -16.67
N VAL A 173 -4.40 -14.04 -16.05
CA VAL A 173 -5.19 -14.30 -14.85
C VAL A 173 -6.43 -15.11 -15.21
N LYS A 174 -6.66 -16.18 -14.47
CA LYS A 174 -7.85 -17.02 -14.60
C LYS A 174 -8.97 -16.55 -13.68
N THR A 175 -8.64 -16.23 -12.43
CA THR A 175 -9.60 -15.70 -11.47
C THR A 175 -8.88 -14.98 -10.33
N PHE A 176 -9.61 -14.08 -9.67
CA PHE A 176 -9.21 -13.42 -8.45
C PHE A 176 -10.09 -13.95 -7.30
N THR A 177 -9.53 -13.93 -6.10
CA THR A 177 -10.26 -14.25 -4.88
C THR A 177 -9.76 -13.32 -3.78
N GLU A 178 -10.53 -12.29 -3.47
CA GLU A 178 -10.19 -11.32 -2.43
C GLU A 178 -10.52 -11.86 -1.02
N LYS A 179 -9.52 -11.89 -0.13
CA LYS A 179 -9.65 -12.16 1.31
C LYS A 179 -10.44 -13.44 1.65
N PRO A 180 -9.94 -14.61 1.22
CA PRO A 180 -10.58 -15.89 1.51
C PRO A 180 -10.59 -16.21 3.01
N THR A 181 -11.45 -17.15 3.43
CA THR A 181 -11.33 -17.75 4.78
C THR A 181 -10.03 -18.53 4.89
N PHE A 182 -9.60 -18.83 6.12
CA PHE A 182 -8.35 -19.56 6.37
C PHE A 182 -8.31 -20.93 5.68
N GLU A 183 -9.42 -21.68 5.71
CA GLU A 183 -9.56 -22.98 5.07
C GLU A 183 -9.43 -22.89 3.54
N VAL A 184 -10.04 -21.85 2.97
CA VAL A 184 -9.92 -21.58 1.54
C VAL A 184 -8.48 -21.19 1.21
N ALA A 185 -7.88 -20.24 1.93
CA ALA A 185 -6.50 -19.81 1.73
C ALA A 185 -5.51 -20.97 1.77
N LYS A 186 -5.68 -21.89 2.73
CA LYS A 186 -4.88 -23.12 2.81
C LYS A 186 -5.00 -23.97 1.55
N THR A 187 -6.21 -24.19 1.08
CA THR A 187 -6.48 -24.95 -0.16
C THR A 187 -5.86 -24.27 -1.39
N LEU A 188 -5.94 -22.93 -1.48
CA LEU A 188 -5.36 -22.18 -2.60
C LEU A 188 -3.84 -22.33 -2.68
N ILE A 189 -3.16 -22.34 -1.54
CA ILE A 189 -1.70 -22.48 -1.48
C ILE A 189 -1.28 -23.92 -1.78
N GLU A 190 -1.99 -24.90 -1.24
CA GLU A 190 -1.74 -26.32 -1.49
C GLU A 190 -1.90 -26.68 -2.98
N SER A 191 -2.72 -25.94 -3.74
CA SER A 191 -2.87 -26.15 -5.18
C SER A 191 -1.65 -25.71 -5.99
N GLY A 192 -0.85 -24.75 -5.49
CA GLY A 192 0.31 -24.19 -6.20
C GLY A 192 -0.02 -23.26 -7.37
N ASP A 193 -1.29 -23.06 -7.70
CA ASP A 193 -1.74 -22.29 -8.88
C ASP A 193 -2.05 -20.81 -8.56
N PHE A 194 -1.77 -20.38 -7.32
CA PHE A 194 -2.16 -19.07 -6.82
C PHE A 194 -0.98 -18.23 -6.35
N LEU A 195 -1.08 -16.92 -6.63
CA LEU A 195 -0.19 -15.88 -6.12
C LEU A 195 -0.96 -14.94 -5.20
N TRP A 196 -0.29 -14.32 -4.25
CA TRP A 196 -0.85 -13.15 -3.56
C TRP A 196 -0.87 -11.95 -4.49
N ASN A 197 -1.94 -11.17 -4.44
CA ASN A 197 -2.05 -9.88 -5.09
C ASN A 197 -1.26 -8.83 -4.31
N ALA A 198 -0.19 -8.29 -4.91
CA ALA A 198 0.65 -7.29 -4.26
C ALA A 198 0.00 -5.89 -4.22
N GLY A 199 -1.19 -5.70 -4.79
CA GLY A 199 -1.85 -4.40 -4.90
C GLY A 199 -1.09 -3.40 -5.79
N ILE A 200 -0.16 -3.90 -6.61
CA ILE A 200 0.64 -3.13 -7.56
C ILE A 200 0.11 -3.42 -8.95
N PHE A 201 -0.26 -2.37 -9.67
CA PHE A 201 -0.89 -2.50 -10.98
C PHE A 201 -0.18 -1.67 -12.05
N VAL A 202 -0.30 -2.08 -13.30
CA VAL A 202 0.18 -1.32 -14.47
C VAL A 202 -0.80 -1.45 -15.62
N TRP A 203 -1.17 -0.35 -16.26
CA TRP A 203 -2.09 -0.34 -17.39
C TRP A 203 -1.92 0.90 -18.27
N ASN A 204 -2.31 0.82 -19.53
CA ASN A 204 -2.56 2.01 -20.34
C ASN A 204 -3.81 2.74 -19.82
N VAL A 205 -3.78 4.08 -19.85
CA VAL A 205 -4.83 4.93 -19.31
C VAL A 205 -6.17 4.73 -20.02
N GLN A 206 -6.17 4.51 -21.34
CA GLN A 206 -7.40 4.26 -22.10
C GLN A 206 -8.01 2.90 -21.74
N ASP A 207 -7.18 1.88 -21.54
CA ASP A 207 -7.63 0.54 -21.20
C ASP A 207 -8.30 0.48 -19.82
N ILE A 208 -7.73 1.16 -18.83
CA ILE A 208 -8.35 1.23 -17.50
C ILE A 208 -9.65 2.06 -17.53
N LEU A 209 -9.68 3.18 -18.25
CA LEU A 209 -10.89 4.01 -18.38
C LEU A 209 -12.02 3.25 -19.08
N LYS A 210 -11.70 2.48 -20.12
CA LYS A 210 -12.65 1.57 -20.77
C LYS A 210 -13.16 0.51 -19.80
N ALA A 211 -12.30 -0.08 -18.97
CA ALA A 211 -12.72 -1.05 -17.97
C ALA A 211 -13.67 -0.43 -16.93
N PHE A 212 -13.43 0.83 -16.52
CA PHE A 212 -14.37 1.59 -15.69
C PHE A 212 -15.71 1.82 -16.38
N GLN A 213 -15.69 2.21 -17.65
CA GLN A 213 -16.91 2.40 -18.44
C GLN A 213 -17.74 1.11 -18.54
N GLU A 214 -17.08 -0.04 -18.70
CA GLU A 214 -17.75 -1.34 -18.82
C GLU A 214 -18.27 -1.90 -17.48
N HIS A 215 -17.50 -1.74 -16.40
CA HIS A 215 -17.76 -2.46 -15.14
C HIS A 215 -18.26 -1.59 -13.98
N LEU A 216 -18.01 -0.28 -14.03
CA LEU A 216 -18.49 0.72 -13.07
C LEU A 216 -19.01 1.98 -13.79
N PRO A 217 -19.98 1.85 -14.74
CA PRO A 217 -20.41 2.94 -15.63
C PRO A 217 -20.90 4.18 -14.88
N GLU A 218 -21.61 4.00 -13.76
CA GLU A 218 -22.09 5.13 -12.94
C GLU A 218 -20.93 5.92 -12.35
N MET A 219 -19.90 5.24 -11.84
CA MET A 219 -18.69 5.90 -11.34
C MET A 219 -17.97 6.61 -12.48
N TYR A 220 -17.80 5.94 -13.62
CA TYR A 220 -17.19 6.52 -14.82
C TYR A 220 -17.88 7.82 -15.25
N GLN A 221 -19.20 7.80 -15.37
CA GLN A 221 -19.98 8.96 -15.78
C GLN A 221 -19.80 10.15 -14.83
N GLN A 222 -19.80 9.93 -13.51
CA GLN A 222 -19.58 11.02 -12.55
C GLN A 222 -18.23 11.71 -12.78
N PHE A 223 -17.16 10.94 -13.01
CA PHE A 223 -15.83 11.52 -13.22
C PHE A 223 -15.64 12.15 -14.62
N THR A 224 -16.39 11.74 -15.65
CA THR A 224 -16.31 12.41 -16.97
C THR A 224 -16.89 13.82 -17.01
N GLU A 225 -17.67 14.22 -16.00
CA GLU A 225 -18.27 15.56 -15.92
C GLU A 225 -17.31 16.63 -15.37
N CYS A 226 -16.11 16.23 -14.92
CA CYS A 226 -15.09 17.16 -14.45
C CYS A 226 -14.11 17.57 -15.54
N GLU A 227 -13.66 18.82 -15.44
CA GLU A 227 -12.44 19.31 -16.08
C GLU A 227 -11.28 19.12 -15.10
N TYR A 228 -10.23 18.41 -15.50
CA TYR A 228 -9.07 18.14 -14.67
C TYR A 228 -7.93 19.11 -14.99
N ASN A 229 -7.02 19.27 -14.03
CA ASN A 229 -5.89 20.21 -14.12
C ASN A 229 -6.33 21.68 -14.27
N GLN A 230 -7.55 22.00 -13.84
CA GLN A 230 -8.14 23.35 -13.80
C GLN A 230 -8.53 23.73 -12.37
N GLU A 231 -8.78 25.02 -12.12
CA GLU A 231 -9.25 25.50 -10.81
C GLU A 231 -10.59 24.86 -10.36
N SER A 232 -11.42 24.45 -11.32
CA SER A 232 -12.73 23.81 -11.10
C SER A 232 -12.63 22.37 -10.60
N GLU A 233 -11.48 21.68 -10.78
CA GLU A 233 -11.28 20.27 -10.45
C GLU A 233 -11.68 19.99 -8.99
N LYS A 234 -11.17 20.80 -8.04
CA LYS A 234 -11.40 20.59 -6.61
C LYS A 234 -12.89 20.57 -6.26
N THR A 235 -13.65 21.56 -6.73
CA THR A 235 -15.10 21.65 -6.46
C THR A 235 -15.87 20.52 -7.11
N CYS A 236 -15.46 20.09 -8.30
CA CYS A 236 -16.06 18.94 -8.99
C CYS A 236 -15.84 17.64 -8.18
N ILE A 237 -14.61 17.40 -7.73
CA ILE A 237 -14.23 16.22 -6.95
C ILE A 237 -14.95 16.19 -5.59
N GLU A 238 -15.03 17.32 -4.88
CA GLU A 238 -15.80 17.44 -3.63
C GLU A 238 -17.29 17.12 -3.82
N THR A 239 -17.84 17.38 -5.00
CA THR A 239 -19.24 17.09 -5.34
C THR A 239 -19.48 15.62 -5.69
N ILE A 240 -18.52 14.96 -6.35
CA ILE A 240 -18.64 13.58 -6.83
C ILE A 240 -18.34 12.55 -5.76
N TYR A 241 -17.25 12.75 -5.00
CA TYR A 241 -16.74 11.76 -4.05
C TYR A 241 -17.79 11.25 -3.04
N PRO A 242 -18.68 12.09 -2.47
CA PRO A 242 -19.73 11.60 -1.58
C PRO A 242 -20.69 10.61 -2.26
N LYS A 243 -20.95 10.77 -3.56
CA LYS A 243 -21.92 9.99 -4.34
C LYS A 243 -21.37 8.65 -4.84
N VAL A 244 -20.06 8.56 -5.07
CA VAL A 244 -19.48 7.32 -5.62
C VAL A 244 -19.48 6.19 -4.60
N GLN A 245 -19.67 4.96 -5.09
CA GLN A 245 -19.63 3.75 -4.27
C GLN A 245 -18.22 3.52 -3.68
N LYS A 246 -18.18 2.94 -2.48
CA LYS A 246 -16.93 2.54 -1.81
C LYS A 246 -16.57 1.11 -2.24
N ILE A 247 -15.64 0.96 -3.17
CA ILE A 247 -15.24 -0.34 -3.76
C ILE A 247 -13.74 -0.35 -4.09
N SER A 248 -13.08 -1.51 -3.97
CA SER A 248 -11.69 -1.67 -4.42
C SER A 248 -11.61 -1.80 -5.93
N ILE A 249 -10.46 -1.46 -6.50
CA ILE A 249 -10.17 -1.69 -7.92
C ILE A 249 -10.20 -3.17 -8.28
N ASP A 250 -9.79 -4.02 -7.34
CA ASP A 250 -9.79 -5.48 -7.47
C ASP A 250 -11.21 -5.98 -7.76
N ASN A 251 -12.14 -5.75 -6.83
CA ASN A 251 -13.54 -6.19 -6.92
C ASN A 251 -14.33 -5.42 -7.99
N GLY A 252 -13.99 -4.14 -8.18
CA GLY A 252 -14.69 -3.24 -9.09
C GLY A 252 -14.40 -3.54 -10.55
N ILE A 253 -13.15 -3.84 -10.86
CA ILE A 253 -12.60 -3.93 -12.22
C ILE A 253 -11.92 -5.27 -12.46
N LEU A 254 -10.84 -5.59 -11.72
CA LEU A 254 -9.93 -6.69 -12.06
C LEU A 254 -10.61 -8.07 -12.04
N GLU A 255 -11.50 -8.33 -11.08
CA GLU A 255 -12.25 -9.61 -11.03
C GLU A 255 -13.21 -9.78 -12.22
N LYS A 256 -13.64 -8.68 -12.84
CA LYS A 256 -14.66 -8.65 -13.90
C LYS A 256 -14.06 -8.54 -15.30
N THR A 257 -12.84 -8.04 -15.41
CA THR A 257 -12.15 -7.83 -16.69
C THR A 257 -11.50 -9.12 -17.20
N LYS A 258 -11.64 -9.38 -18.50
CA LYS A 258 -11.07 -10.59 -19.14
C LYS A 258 -9.60 -10.46 -19.55
N ASN A 259 -9.13 -9.23 -19.73
CA ASN A 259 -7.77 -8.92 -20.20
C ASN A 259 -6.89 -8.47 -19.04
N VAL A 260 -6.70 -9.37 -18.07
CA VAL A 260 -5.82 -9.17 -16.92
C VAL A 260 -4.67 -10.17 -16.98
N ALA A 261 -3.47 -9.69 -16.72
CA ALA A 261 -2.27 -10.51 -16.63
C ALA A 261 -1.56 -10.29 -15.29
N VAL A 262 -0.79 -11.29 -14.89
CA VAL A 262 0.03 -11.27 -13.68
C VAL A 262 1.47 -11.57 -14.03
N ILE A 263 2.38 -10.85 -13.37
CA ILE A 263 3.82 -11.10 -13.39
C ILE A 263 4.21 -11.62 -12.01
N PRO A 264 4.57 -12.91 -11.87
CA PRO A 264 5.05 -13.46 -10.61
C PRO A 264 6.44 -12.88 -10.30
N ALA A 265 6.63 -12.39 -9.07
CA ALA A 265 7.90 -11.79 -8.66
C ALA A 265 8.25 -12.10 -7.20
N ASP A 266 9.52 -12.40 -6.96
CA ASP A 266 10.09 -12.47 -5.62
C ASP A 266 10.76 -11.14 -5.30
N LEU A 267 9.98 -10.27 -4.67
CA LEU A 267 10.37 -8.91 -4.33
C LEU A 267 10.96 -8.77 -2.91
N GLY A 268 11.00 -9.86 -2.13
CA GLY A 268 11.08 -9.77 -0.68
C GLY A 268 9.99 -8.83 -0.13
N TRP A 269 8.76 -9.04 -0.60
CA TRP A 269 7.63 -8.15 -0.35
C TRP A 269 6.92 -8.45 0.97
N SER A 270 6.44 -7.40 1.62
CA SER A 270 5.47 -7.48 2.72
C SER A 270 4.58 -6.23 2.68
N ASP A 271 3.29 -6.39 2.94
CA ASP A 271 2.36 -5.26 3.12
C ASP A 271 2.59 -4.49 4.44
N LEU A 272 3.47 -5.03 5.30
CA LEU A 272 3.71 -4.59 6.67
C LEU A 272 2.40 -4.21 7.36
N GLY A 273 1.45 -5.16 7.39
CA GLY A 273 0.12 -4.96 7.95
C GLY A 273 0.12 -4.91 9.48
N THR A 274 1.08 -5.58 10.14
CA THR A 274 1.16 -5.70 11.60
C THR A 274 2.58 -5.61 12.16
N TRP A 275 2.67 -5.52 13.48
CA TRP A 275 3.95 -5.62 14.20
C TRP A 275 4.63 -6.97 13.99
N THR A 276 3.91 -8.08 13.90
CA THR A 276 4.53 -9.38 13.57
C THR A 276 5.23 -9.33 12.22
N SER A 277 4.64 -8.69 11.21
CA SER A 277 5.31 -8.50 9.91
C SER A 277 6.57 -7.64 10.04
N VAL A 278 6.60 -6.65 10.93
CA VAL A 278 7.83 -5.89 11.23
C VAL A 278 8.87 -6.80 11.87
N PHE A 279 8.50 -7.62 12.85
CA PHE A 279 9.43 -8.55 13.49
C PHE A 279 10.08 -9.51 12.50
N GLU A 280 9.30 -10.08 11.58
CA GLU A 280 9.80 -10.99 10.56
C GLU A 280 10.91 -10.34 9.72
N ASN A 281 10.74 -9.06 9.37
CA ASN A 281 11.63 -8.31 8.49
C ASN A 281 12.72 -7.48 9.22
N ALA A 282 12.64 -7.36 10.55
CA ALA A 282 13.62 -6.62 11.34
C ALA A 282 14.89 -7.45 11.61
N GLU A 283 16.01 -6.74 11.77
CA GLU A 283 17.22 -7.28 12.38
C GLU A 283 16.94 -7.66 13.84
N LYS A 284 17.51 -8.78 14.28
CA LYS A 284 17.28 -9.35 15.61
C LYS A 284 18.60 -9.59 16.31
N ASN A 285 18.62 -9.38 17.64
CA ASN A 285 19.78 -9.70 18.46
C ASN A 285 19.89 -11.22 18.75
N GLU A 286 20.89 -11.61 19.53
CA GLU A 286 21.18 -13.01 19.89
C GLU A 286 20.02 -13.71 20.64
N HIS A 287 19.11 -12.95 21.25
CA HIS A 287 17.93 -13.45 21.94
C HIS A 287 16.65 -13.35 21.09
N ASN A 288 16.80 -13.12 19.79
CA ASN A 288 15.70 -12.98 18.85
C ASN A 288 14.77 -11.80 19.16
N ASN A 289 15.25 -10.74 19.82
CA ASN A 289 14.49 -9.50 20.00
C ASN A 289 14.78 -8.53 18.84
N ALA A 290 13.74 -7.89 18.33
CA ALA A 290 13.83 -6.79 17.37
C ALA A 290 13.79 -5.46 18.13
N GLU A 291 14.92 -4.76 18.17
CA GLU A 291 15.13 -3.57 19.01
C GLU A 291 15.62 -2.39 18.15
N ASN A 292 15.09 -1.19 18.39
CA ASN A 292 15.42 -0.01 17.57
C ASN A 292 16.28 1.05 18.32
N SER A 293 16.85 0.71 19.47
CA SER A 293 17.62 1.63 20.32
C SER A 293 18.74 0.90 21.05
N LYS A 294 19.91 1.56 21.13
CA LYS A 294 21.10 1.05 21.85
C LYS A 294 21.00 1.14 23.38
N TYR A 295 19.97 1.80 23.91
CA TYR A 295 19.74 1.95 25.36
C TYR A 295 18.67 1.01 25.90
N ILE A 296 18.39 -0.07 25.16
CA ILE A 296 17.51 -1.17 25.60
C ILE A 296 18.41 -2.23 26.25
N LEU A 297 18.07 -2.61 27.48
CA LEU A 297 18.69 -3.73 28.19
C LEU A 297 17.62 -4.77 28.49
N SER A 298 17.83 -5.97 27.96
CA SER A 298 16.89 -7.09 28.06
C SER A 298 17.52 -8.19 28.92
N TYR A 299 16.81 -8.63 29.95
CA TYR A 299 17.21 -9.73 30.85
C TYR A 299 16.20 -10.86 30.71
N SER A 300 16.66 -12.09 30.51
CA SER A 300 15.79 -13.28 30.38
C SER A 300 14.62 -13.07 29.40
N SER A 301 14.80 -12.31 28.32
CA SER A 301 13.71 -11.86 27.43
C SER A 301 14.02 -12.21 25.98
N SER A 302 13.04 -12.73 25.24
CA SER A 302 13.25 -13.24 23.87
C SER A 302 12.03 -13.06 22.96
N GLY A 303 12.24 -12.93 21.65
CA GLY A 303 11.14 -12.89 20.68
C GLY A 303 10.31 -11.59 20.70
N ASN A 304 10.79 -10.54 21.37
CA ASN A 304 10.05 -9.29 21.54
C ASN A 304 10.28 -8.31 20.38
N ILE A 305 9.33 -7.39 20.22
CA ILE A 305 9.48 -6.17 19.42
C ILE A 305 9.54 -5.01 20.39
N ILE A 306 10.65 -4.28 20.42
CA ILE A 306 10.84 -3.16 21.33
C ILE A 306 11.15 -1.91 20.50
N HIS A 307 10.13 -1.09 20.30
CA HIS A 307 10.20 0.11 19.49
C HIS A 307 10.07 1.37 20.36
N ILE A 308 11.17 2.08 20.54
CA ILE A 308 11.23 3.32 21.33
C ILE A 308 11.45 4.50 20.40
N LYS A 309 10.49 5.43 20.36
CA LYS A 309 10.58 6.64 19.53
C LYS A 309 11.65 7.59 20.05
N ASN A 310 11.68 7.83 21.36
CA ASN A 310 12.70 8.66 21.99
C ASN A 310 14.02 7.91 22.13
N LYS A 311 14.96 8.14 21.20
CA LYS A 311 16.28 7.50 21.18
C LYS A 311 17.18 7.85 22.38
N ASN A 312 16.78 8.79 23.24
CA ASN A 312 17.49 9.16 24.47
C ASN A 312 16.87 8.57 25.74
N LYS A 313 15.89 7.67 25.61
CA LYS A 313 15.26 6.96 26.73
C LYS A 313 15.94 5.61 26.96
N ALA A 314 16.35 5.35 28.20
CA ALA A 314 16.80 4.03 28.63
C ALA A 314 15.59 3.13 28.96
N VAL A 315 15.65 1.87 28.54
CA VAL A 315 14.57 0.90 28.73
C VAL A 315 15.17 -0.40 29.26
N ILE A 316 14.60 -0.91 30.35
CA ILE A 316 14.97 -2.19 30.95
C ILE A 316 13.76 -3.11 30.86
N ILE A 317 13.95 -4.29 30.27
CA ILE A 317 12.93 -5.33 30.14
C ILE A 317 13.48 -6.60 30.76
N ASP A 318 12.69 -7.23 31.61
CA ASP A 318 13.04 -8.49 32.26
C ASP A 318 11.91 -9.50 32.10
N SER A 319 12.26 -10.74 31.74
CA SER A 319 11.36 -11.90 31.69
C SER A 319 10.14 -11.73 30.77
N LEU A 320 10.30 -10.95 29.69
CA LEU A 320 9.25 -10.72 28.69
C LEU A 320 9.53 -11.58 27.45
N HIS A 321 8.52 -12.34 26.99
CA HIS A 321 8.67 -13.26 25.86
C HIS A 321 7.54 -13.10 24.85
N ASP A 322 7.90 -12.89 23.58
CA ASP A 322 6.94 -12.72 22.49
C ASP A 322 5.96 -11.56 22.69
N TYR A 323 6.42 -10.42 23.21
CA TYR A 323 5.64 -9.20 23.36
C TYR A 323 6.01 -8.10 22.37
N ILE A 324 5.04 -7.22 22.14
CA ILE A 324 5.18 -5.93 21.48
C ILE A 324 5.26 -4.87 22.58
N VAL A 325 6.35 -4.10 22.59
CA VAL A 325 6.58 -2.96 23.47
C VAL A 325 6.86 -1.74 22.59
N VAL A 326 5.91 -0.82 22.52
CA VAL A 326 6.00 0.36 21.66
C VAL A 326 5.78 1.61 22.48
N ASP A 327 6.81 2.44 22.58
CA ASP A 327 6.84 3.65 23.39
C ASP A 327 6.97 4.89 22.51
N THR A 328 6.04 5.82 22.71
CA THR A 328 6.01 7.14 22.05
C THR A 328 5.88 8.23 23.11
N ASP A 329 5.99 9.50 22.69
CA ASP A 329 5.89 10.64 23.60
C ASP A 329 4.54 10.71 24.34
N LYS A 330 3.48 10.10 23.78
CA LYS A 330 2.11 10.21 24.29
C LYS A 330 1.53 8.91 24.82
N ALA A 331 2.04 7.77 24.38
CA ALA A 331 1.44 6.47 24.67
C ALA A 331 2.47 5.33 24.65
N LEU A 332 2.17 4.32 25.46
CA LEU A 332 2.90 3.06 25.58
C LEU A 332 1.93 1.92 25.29
N LEU A 333 2.29 1.04 24.37
CA LEU A 333 1.62 -0.23 24.13
C LEU A 333 2.50 -1.36 24.61
N ILE A 334 1.92 -2.26 25.40
CA ILE A 334 2.51 -3.54 25.78
C ILE A 334 1.44 -4.60 25.55
N CYS A 335 1.64 -5.48 24.56
CA CYS A 335 0.72 -6.58 24.30
C CYS A 335 1.45 -7.83 23.78
N PRO A 336 0.90 -9.04 23.94
CA PRO A 336 1.43 -10.22 23.29
C PRO A 336 1.49 -10.04 21.77
N ARG A 337 2.55 -10.55 21.12
CA ARG A 337 2.71 -10.48 19.66
C ARG A 337 1.63 -11.24 18.91
N SER A 338 1.08 -12.29 19.52
CA SER A 338 -0.09 -13.01 18.99
C SER A 338 -1.37 -12.17 18.93
N HIS A 339 -1.41 -11.00 19.58
CA HIS A 339 -2.56 -10.10 19.60
C HIS A 339 -2.37 -8.82 18.77
N ASP A 340 -1.49 -8.85 17.76
CA ASP A 340 -1.18 -7.66 16.97
C ASP A 340 -2.33 -7.18 16.07
N GLN A 341 -3.26 -8.06 15.70
CA GLN A 341 -4.46 -7.73 14.93
C GLN A 341 -5.49 -6.98 15.76
N GLU A 342 -5.59 -7.30 17.05
CA GLU A 342 -6.52 -6.77 18.04
C GLU A 342 -6.16 -5.34 18.49
N ILE A 343 -4.95 -4.85 18.17
CA ILE A 343 -4.53 -3.48 18.49
C ILE A 343 -5.54 -2.44 17.96
N LYS A 344 -6.11 -2.68 16.78
CA LYS A 344 -7.14 -1.80 16.20
C LYS A 344 -8.37 -1.68 17.11
N ASP A 345 -8.74 -2.76 17.81
CA ASP A 345 -9.91 -2.83 18.68
C ASP A 345 -9.59 -2.14 20.01
N TYR A 346 -8.38 -2.32 20.54
CA TYR A 346 -7.90 -1.59 21.73
C TYR A 346 -7.91 -0.07 21.51
N VAL A 347 -7.57 0.40 20.31
CA VAL A 347 -7.62 1.82 19.95
C VAL A 347 -9.07 2.34 19.89
N ILE A 348 -10.01 1.52 19.41
CA ILE A 348 -11.44 1.85 19.42
C ILE A 348 -11.94 1.99 20.87
N ASP A 349 -11.59 1.04 21.74
CA ASP A 349 -11.94 1.09 23.16
C ASP A 349 -11.34 2.34 23.84
N LEU A 350 -10.11 2.71 23.48
CA LEU A 350 -9.46 3.92 23.99
C LEU A 350 -10.27 5.19 23.66
N LYS A 351 -10.91 5.30 22.48
CA LYS A 351 -11.79 6.44 22.13
C LYS A 351 -12.92 6.62 23.14
N THR A 352 -13.47 5.52 23.64
CA THR A 352 -14.61 5.54 24.56
C THR A 352 -14.24 6.04 25.95
N THR A 353 -12.94 6.05 26.28
CA THR A 353 -12.44 6.56 27.55
C THR A 353 -12.48 8.09 27.59
N LYS A 354 -12.73 8.68 28.76
CA LYS A 354 -12.76 10.14 28.94
C LYS A 354 -11.46 10.80 28.44
N LYS A 355 -11.56 11.60 27.38
CA LYS A 355 -10.43 12.26 26.69
C LYS A 355 -9.46 11.29 25.99
N GLY A 356 -9.90 10.10 25.60
CA GLY A 356 -9.11 9.11 24.87
C GLY A 356 -8.74 9.54 23.44
N ASP A 357 -9.61 10.30 22.79
CA ASP A 357 -9.43 10.77 21.39
C ASP A 357 -8.11 11.50 21.13
N LYS A 358 -7.51 12.12 22.14
CA LYS A 358 -6.24 12.85 21.99
C LYS A 358 -5.03 11.94 21.70
N PHE A 359 -5.19 10.63 21.88
CA PHE A 359 -4.14 9.62 21.72
C PHE A 359 -4.23 8.87 20.39
N ILE A 360 -5.14 9.24 19.48
CA ILE A 360 -5.55 8.39 18.35
C ILE A 360 -5.30 9.05 17.00
#